data_AF-A0A7S2TQX4-F1
#
_entry.id   AF-A0A7S2TQX4-F1
#
_cell.length_a   1.000
_cell.length_b   1.000
_cell.length_c   1.000
_cell.angle_alpha   90.00
_cell.angle_beta   90.00
_cell.angle_gamma   90.00
#
_symmetry.space_group_name_H-M   'P 1'
#
loop_
_entity.id
_entity.type
_entity.pdbx_description
1 polymer ?
#
loop_
_entity_poly.entity_id
_entity_poly.type
_entity_poly.pdbx_seq_one_letter_code
_entity_poly.pdbx_strand_id
1 'polypeptide(L)'
;EKQVRELFELANKKKPSIIFIDEIDSLLSKREAGDHEASTRIKTEFLLQMDGVGSKDGVFVLAATNLPDQLDDALLRRLPKRFYVPLPSPEARQTIVRKMLEKHKEKHSLTRRDFQRIMAETDGYSASDMAAVTRDAAMGPVREIPPERLRTLPADRLPPIRLAHFLQAIRNVEKSVSKESLQRYKKWADKNDAVGQEEEAKRSQQRSSGVLGGLGNLWSSSRQQQQQKQQNRSRRTVVQQR
;
A
#
# COMPACT_ATOMS: atom_id res chain seq x y z
N GLU A 1 1.44 -2.87 -28.63
CA GLU A 1 1.48 -4.35 -28.68
C GLU A 1 2.90 -4.91 -28.63
N LYS A 2 3.76 -4.65 -29.62
CA LYS A 2 5.14 -5.18 -29.67
C LYS A 2 5.94 -5.00 -28.37
N GLN A 3 5.86 -3.82 -27.76
CA GLN A 3 6.54 -3.51 -26.50
C GLN A 3 6.09 -4.40 -25.33
N VAL A 4 4.80 -4.77 -25.28
CA VAL A 4 4.26 -5.66 -24.22
C VAL A 4 4.87 -7.04 -24.38
N ARG A 5 4.92 -7.56 -25.61
CA ARG A 5 5.55 -8.84 -25.91
C ARG A 5 7.04 -8.84 -25.57
N GLU A 6 7.78 -7.82 -26.01
CA GLU A 6 9.21 -7.66 -25.72
C GLU A 6 9.49 -7.59 -24.20
N LEU A 7 8.64 -6.91 -23.43
CA LEU A 7 8.74 -6.84 -21.96
C LEU A 7 8.64 -8.23 -21.32
N PHE A 8 7.61 -9.00 -21.69
CA PHE A 8 7.40 -10.34 -21.13
C PHE A 8 8.47 -11.33 -21.60
N GLU A 9 8.91 -11.26 -22.86
CA GLU A 9 10.03 -12.05 -23.36
C GLU A 9 11.34 -11.75 -22.61
N LEU A 10 11.63 -10.47 -22.37
CA LEU A 10 12.80 -10.05 -21.61
C LEU A 10 12.75 -10.55 -20.16
N ALA A 11 11.60 -10.39 -19.49
CA ALA A 11 11.40 -10.89 -18.14
C ALA A 11 11.57 -12.43 -18.07
N ASN A 12 11.07 -13.14 -19.09
CA ASN A 12 11.19 -14.59 -19.23
C ASN A 12 12.64 -15.03 -19.48
N LYS A 13 13.44 -14.27 -20.24
CA LYS A 13 14.87 -14.53 -20.45
C LYS A 13 15.72 -14.22 -19.21
N LYS A 14 15.29 -13.27 -18.36
CA LYS A 14 16.04 -12.80 -17.18
C LYS A 14 15.53 -13.34 -15.83
N LYS A 15 14.90 -14.51 -15.81
CA LYS A 15 14.36 -15.11 -14.58
C LYS A 15 15.46 -15.25 -13.49
N PRO A 16 15.13 -15.00 -12.21
CA PRO A 16 13.83 -14.54 -11.70
C PRO A 16 13.59 -13.03 -11.94
N SER A 17 12.37 -12.67 -12.35
CA SER A 17 12.01 -11.29 -12.70
C SER A 17 10.75 -10.82 -11.98
N ILE A 18 10.66 -9.53 -11.65
CA ILE A 18 9.43 -8.89 -11.17
C ILE A 18 9.02 -7.82 -12.17
N ILE A 19 7.79 -7.88 -12.66
CA ILE A 19 7.15 -6.83 -13.45
C ILE A 19 6.22 -6.07 -12.52
N PHE A 20 6.51 -4.80 -12.27
CA PHE A 20 5.65 -3.92 -11.48
C PHE A 20 4.89 -2.96 -12.40
N ILE A 21 3.56 -2.91 -12.23
CA ILE A 21 2.66 -2.07 -13.02
C ILE A 21 1.86 -1.23 -12.04
N ASP A 22 2.21 0.04 -11.95
CA ASP A 22 1.44 1.03 -11.19
C ASP A 22 0.24 1.50 -12.03
N GLU A 23 -0.85 1.86 -11.38
CA GLU A 23 -2.08 2.35 -12.03
C GLU A 23 -2.56 1.45 -13.18
N ILE A 24 -2.64 0.14 -12.92
CA ILE A 24 -3.02 -0.86 -13.93
C ILE A 24 -4.42 -0.60 -14.54
N ASP A 25 -5.28 0.13 -13.83
CA ASP A 25 -6.58 0.61 -14.30
C ASP A 25 -6.49 1.53 -15.51
N SER A 26 -5.40 2.30 -15.66
CA SER A 26 -5.16 3.11 -16.86
C SER A 26 -5.00 2.26 -18.12
N LEU A 27 -4.51 1.03 -17.97
CA LEU A 27 -4.19 0.13 -19.08
C LEU A 27 -5.27 -0.96 -19.26
N LEU A 28 -5.88 -1.44 -18.18
CA LEU A 28 -6.78 -2.62 -18.15
C LEU A 28 -8.10 -2.33 -17.44
N SER A 29 -8.67 -1.16 -17.69
CA SER A 29 -10.06 -0.85 -17.37
C SER A 29 -11.04 -1.69 -18.20
N LYS A 30 -12.26 -1.86 -17.66
CA LYS A 30 -13.41 -2.43 -18.37
C LYS A 30 -13.58 -1.76 -19.74
N ARG A 31 -13.96 -2.56 -20.74
CA ARG A 31 -14.18 -2.06 -22.10
C ARG A 31 -15.42 -1.18 -22.11
N GLU A 32 -15.26 0.07 -22.51
CA GLU A 32 -16.36 1.01 -22.70
C GLU A 32 -16.65 1.20 -24.20
N ALA A 33 -17.90 1.51 -24.54
CA ALA A 33 -18.30 1.81 -25.92
C ALA A 33 -17.68 3.16 -26.35
N GLY A 34 -16.48 3.10 -26.93
CA GLY A 34 -15.66 4.27 -27.26
C GLY A 34 -14.16 4.05 -27.05
N ASP A 35 -13.76 2.92 -26.47
CA ASP A 35 -12.34 2.60 -26.28
C ASP A 35 -11.62 2.51 -27.63
N HIS A 36 -10.45 3.16 -27.74
CA HIS A 36 -9.72 3.22 -28.98
C HIS A 36 -9.26 1.81 -29.40
N GLU A 37 -9.31 1.49 -30.69
CA GLU A 37 -8.98 0.14 -31.16
C GLU A 37 -7.56 -0.28 -30.74
N ALA A 38 -6.60 0.65 -30.76
CA ALA A 38 -5.24 0.39 -30.31
C ALA A 38 -5.16 0.05 -28.80
N SER A 39 -5.96 0.71 -27.95
CA SER A 39 -6.06 0.39 -26.51
C SER A 39 -6.58 -1.03 -26.33
N THR A 40 -7.64 -1.41 -27.06
CA THR A 40 -8.21 -2.75 -27.01
C THR A 40 -7.21 -3.84 -27.42
N ARG A 41 -6.40 -3.58 -28.45
CA ARG A 41 -5.36 -4.53 -28.87
C ARG A 41 -4.22 -4.65 -27.86
N ILE A 42 -3.79 -3.54 -27.23
CA ILE A 42 -2.81 -3.56 -26.14
C ILE A 42 -3.35 -4.37 -24.94
N LYS A 43 -4.59 -4.12 -24.52
CA LYS A 43 -5.28 -4.89 -23.47
C LYS A 43 -5.27 -6.39 -23.76
N THR A 44 -5.60 -6.74 -25.01
CA THR A 44 -5.66 -8.15 -25.46
C THR A 44 -4.27 -8.80 -25.44
N GLU A 45 -3.25 -8.15 -26.01
CA GLU A 45 -1.87 -8.65 -26.00
C GLU A 45 -1.37 -8.82 -24.56
N PHE A 46 -1.65 -7.86 -23.67
CA PHE A 46 -1.25 -7.96 -22.28
C PHE A 46 -1.86 -9.17 -21.57
N LEU A 47 -3.16 -9.42 -21.74
CA LEU A 47 -3.83 -10.58 -21.16
C LEU A 47 -3.29 -11.90 -21.74
N LEU A 48 -2.95 -11.94 -23.04
CA LEU A 48 -2.32 -13.11 -23.66
C LEU A 48 -0.93 -13.39 -23.08
N GLN A 49 -0.10 -12.36 -22.89
CA GLN A 49 1.21 -12.52 -22.28
C GLN A 49 1.10 -12.97 -20.82
N MET A 50 0.13 -12.45 -20.08
CA MET A 50 -0.13 -12.89 -18.70
C MET A 50 -0.50 -14.38 -18.59
N ASP A 51 -1.24 -14.94 -19.56
CA ASP A 51 -1.55 -16.38 -19.59
C ASP A 51 -0.29 -17.22 -19.85
N GLY A 52 0.61 -16.70 -20.69
CA GLY A 52 1.89 -17.35 -21.03
C GLY A 52 2.90 -17.40 -19.87
N VAL A 53 2.72 -16.55 -18.84
CA VAL A 53 3.61 -16.45 -17.66
C VAL A 53 3.24 -17.44 -16.54
N GLY A 54 2.47 -18.48 -16.88
CA GLY A 54 1.92 -19.46 -15.94
C GLY A 54 2.89 -19.97 -14.86
N SER A 55 2.29 -20.33 -13.70
CA SER A 55 2.82 -20.74 -12.38
C SER A 55 4.30 -21.19 -12.18
N LYS A 56 5.01 -21.69 -13.19
CA LYS A 56 6.39 -22.19 -13.10
C LYS A 56 7.47 -21.19 -13.53
N ASP A 57 7.09 -20.05 -14.12
CA ASP A 57 8.02 -19.27 -14.93
C ASP A 57 8.90 -18.24 -14.22
N GLY A 58 9.02 -18.22 -12.90
CA GLY A 58 10.00 -17.33 -12.23
C GLY A 58 9.82 -15.82 -12.48
N VAL A 59 8.76 -15.43 -13.21
CA VAL A 59 8.32 -14.05 -13.43
C VAL A 59 7.13 -13.81 -12.51
N PHE A 60 7.19 -12.72 -11.76
CA PHE A 60 6.14 -12.30 -10.84
C PHE A 60 5.57 -10.96 -11.31
N VAL A 61 4.25 -10.88 -11.46
CA VAL A 61 3.58 -9.63 -11.83
C VAL A 61 2.99 -9.01 -10.57
N LEU A 62 3.37 -7.78 -10.27
CA LEU A 62 2.81 -6.96 -9.20
C LEU A 62 2.06 -5.79 -9.84
N ALA A 63 0.79 -5.65 -9.52
CA ALA A 63 -0.05 -4.57 -10.04
C ALA A 63 -0.55 -3.69 -8.90
N ALA A 64 -0.66 -2.39 -9.12
CA ALA A 64 -1.28 -1.47 -8.18
C ALA A 64 -2.39 -0.65 -8.85
N THR A 65 -3.46 -0.35 -8.11
CA THR A 65 -4.59 0.44 -8.61
C THR A 65 -5.33 1.15 -7.49
N ASN A 66 -5.94 2.29 -7.80
CA ASN A 66 -6.86 3.01 -6.90
C ASN A 66 -8.34 2.78 -7.25
N LEU A 67 -8.61 2.14 -8.39
CA LEU A 67 -9.94 1.93 -8.98
C LEU A 67 -10.18 0.45 -9.26
N PRO A 68 -10.14 -0.42 -8.23
CA PRO A 68 -10.20 -1.87 -8.42
C PRO A 68 -11.56 -2.35 -8.97
N ASP A 69 -12.62 -1.55 -8.83
CA ASP A 69 -13.95 -1.76 -9.39
C ASP A 69 -14.05 -1.50 -10.90
N GLN A 70 -13.09 -0.75 -11.46
CA GLN A 70 -13.02 -0.43 -12.89
C GLN A 70 -12.19 -1.45 -13.67
N LEU A 71 -11.49 -2.37 -13.01
CA LEU A 71 -10.69 -3.39 -13.68
C LEU A 71 -11.55 -4.40 -14.45
N ASP A 72 -11.03 -4.86 -15.60
CA ASP A 72 -11.64 -5.91 -16.40
C ASP A 72 -11.65 -7.26 -15.65
N ASP A 73 -12.78 -7.98 -15.67
CA ASP A 73 -12.93 -9.29 -15.03
C ASP A 73 -11.94 -10.35 -15.59
N ALA A 74 -11.53 -10.22 -16.86
CA ALA A 74 -10.49 -11.03 -17.48
C ALA A 74 -9.12 -10.81 -16.84
N LEU A 75 -8.79 -9.57 -16.48
CA LEU A 75 -7.57 -9.28 -15.71
C LEU A 75 -7.70 -9.86 -14.30
N LEU A 76 -8.81 -9.58 -13.60
CA LEU A 76 -9.01 -10.04 -12.24
C LEU A 76 -8.82 -11.56 -12.12
N ARG A 77 -9.32 -12.37 -13.08
CA ARG A 77 -9.11 -13.82 -13.11
C ARG A 77 -7.62 -14.23 -13.18
N ARG A 78 -6.77 -13.42 -13.82
CA ARG A 78 -5.32 -13.63 -13.95
C ARG A 78 -4.52 -13.05 -12.79
N LEU A 79 -5.16 -12.26 -11.93
CA LEU A 79 -4.59 -11.75 -10.67
C LEU A 79 -5.26 -12.47 -9.47
N PRO A 80 -4.93 -13.74 -9.20
CA PRO A 80 -5.64 -14.54 -8.20
C PRO A 80 -5.43 -14.08 -6.75
N LYS A 81 -4.27 -13.46 -6.43
CA LYS A 81 -4.08 -12.83 -5.12
C LYS A 81 -4.24 -11.33 -5.23
N ARG A 82 -5.00 -10.78 -4.31
CA ARG A 82 -5.37 -9.36 -4.24
C ARG A 82 -5.30 -9.00 -2.77
N PHE A 83 -4.77 -7.83 -2.48
CA PHE A 83 -4.52 -7.38 -1.12
C PHE A 83 -5.10 -5.98 -0.98
N TYR A 84 -6.05 -5.85 -0.06
CA TYR A 84 -6.50 -4.53 0.35
C TYR A 84 -5.45 -3.88 1.27
N VAL A 85 -5.03 -2.67 0.93
CA VAL A 85 -4.15 -1.86 1.79
C VAL A 85 -5.02 -0.81 2.48
N PRO A 86 -5.26 -0.95 3.79
CA PRO A 86 -6.03 0.03 4.52
C PRO A 86 -5.20 1.29 4.81
N LEU A 87 -5.89 2.36 5.22
CA LEU A 87 -5.24 3.52 5.82
C LEU A 87 -4.38 3.11 7.03
N PRO A 88 -3.27 3.81 7.29
CA PRO A 88 -2.36 3.47 8.36
C PRO A 88 -3.03 3.57 9.74
N SER A 89 -2.75 2.58 10.60
CA SER A 89 -3.13 2.62 12.01
C SER A 89 -2.44 3.78 12.76
N PRO A 90 -2.90 4.17 13.96
CA PRO A 90 -2.23 5.18 14.77
C PRO A 90 -0.74 4.90 14.98
N GLU A 91 -0.36 3.64 15.20
CA GLU A 91 1.04 3.22 15.40
C GLU A 91 1.85 3.36 14.10
N ALA A 92 1.24 3.01 12.96
CA ALA A 92 1.86 3.19 11.65
C ALA A 92 2.04 4.67 11.30
N ARG A 93 1.02 5.51 11.56
CA ARG A 93 1.11 6.98 11.40
C ARG A 93 2.20 7.57 12.28
N GLN A 94 2.32 7.11 13.53
CA GLN A 94 3.38 7.56 14.44
C GLN A 94 4.76 7.17 13.89
N THR A 95 4.88 5.96 13.35
CA THR A 95 6.12 5.47 12.72
C THR A 95 6.49 6.31 11.50
N ILE A 96 5.52 6.69 10.67
CA ILE A 96 5.74 7.58 9.52
C ILE A 96 6.33 8.92 9.99
N VAL A 97 5.68 9.58 10.96
CA VAL A 97 6.15 10.87 11.48
C VAL A 97 7.57 10.76 12.05
N ARG A 98 7.83 9.75 12.89
CA ARG A 98 9.18 9.54 13.48
C ARG A 98 10.24 9.34 12.42
N LYS A 99 10.01 8.42 11.47
CA LYS A 99 10.96 8.16 10.39
C LYS A 99 11.23 9.38 9.53
N MET A 100 10.22 10.22 9.29
CA MET A 100 10.40 11.45 8.53
C MET A 100 11.25 12.48 9.29
N LEU A 101 10.98 12.69 10.57
CA LEU A 101 11.80 13.57 11.42
C LEU A 101 13.25 13.07 11.51
N GLU A 102 13.45 11.76 11.69
CA GLU A 102 14.77 11.13 11.73
C GLU A 102 15.53 11.24 10.40
N LYS A 103 14.87 10.94 9.28
CA LYS A 103 15.46 10.98 7.93
C LYS A 103 16.06 12.36 7.61
N HIS A 104 15.38 13.41 8.03
CA HIS A 104 15.80 14.79 7.78
C HIS A 104 16.59 15.41 8.96
N LYS A 105 16.85 14.63 10.02
CA LYS A 105 17.53 15.07 11.26
C LYS A 105 16.88 16.31 11.86
N GLU A 106 15.55 16.39 11.77
CA GLU A 106 14.77 17.52 12.26
C GLU A 106 14.84 17.60 13.77
N LYS A 107 15.26 18.75 14.30
CA LYS A 107 15.22 19.00 15.75
C LYS A 107 13.76 19.16 16.16
N HIS A 108 13.31 18.38 17.13
CA HIS A 108 11.95 18.51 17.67
C HIS A 108 11.94 18.35 19.19
N SER A 109 10.95 18.98 19.82
CA SER A 109 10.70 18.91 21.28
C SER A 109 9.50 18.02 21.64
N LEU A 110 9.00 17.25 20.66
CA LEU A 110 7.83 16.38 20.83
C LEU A 110 8.05 15.28 21.86
N THR A 111 7.17 15.23 22.85
CA THR A 111 7.05 14.19 23.87
C THR A 111 6.18 13.04 23.39
N ARG A 112 6.16 11.92 24.15
CA ARG A 112 5.24 10.80 23.87
C ARG A 112 3.77 11.23 23.87
N ARG A 113 3.38 12.15 24.76
CA ARG A 113 2.02 12.69 24.84
C ARG A 113 1.67 13.53 23.62
N ASP A 114 2.64 14.26 23.08
CA ASP A 114 2.45 15.05 21.85
C ASP A 114 2.19 14.14 20.66
N PHE A 115 2.96 13.06 20.50
CA PHE A 115 2.69 12.06 19.46
C PHE A 115 1.30 11.45 19.60
N GLN A 116 0.87 11.09 20.82
CA GLN A 116 -0.50 10.60 21.05
C GLN A 116 -1.56 11.62 20.62
N ARG A 117 -1.34 12.91 20.91
CA ARG A 117 -2.27 13.96 20.48
C ARG A 117 -2.31 14.09 18.96
N ILE A 118 -1.15 14.11 18.29
CA ILE A 118 -1.07 14.16 16.82
C ILE A 118 -1.83 12.97 16.23
N MET A 119 -1.65 11.75 16.74
CA MET A 119 -2.31 10.55 16.21
C MET A 119 -3.83 10.55 16.37
N ALA A 120 -4.34 11.16 17.45
CA ALA A 120 -5.76 11.32 17.68
C ALA A 120 -6.39 12.33 16.70
N GLU A 121 -5.67 13.39 16.36
CA GLU A 121 -6.14 14.42 15.42
C GLU A 121 -6.01 13.99 13.95
N THR A 122 -5.08 13.08 13.64
CA THR A 122 -4.84 12.60 12.27
C THR A 122 -5.56 11.31 11.92
N ASP A 123 -6.70 11.03 12.54
CA ASP A 123 -7.49 9.86 12.18
C ASP A 123 -8.04 9.94 10.76
N GLY A 124 -7.89 8.88 9.98
CA GLY A 124 -8.25 8.84 8.56
C GLY A 124 -7.27 9.52 7.61
N TYR A 125 -6.09 9.95 8.06
CA TYR A 125 -5.03 10.46 7.19
C TYR A 125 -4.33 9.32 6.45
N SER A 126 -4.06 9.51 5.16
CA SER A 126 -3.19 8.62 4.38
C SER A 126 -1.71 8.80 4.74
N ALA A 127 -0.85 7.91 4.27
CA ALA A 127 0.59 8.07 4.44
C ALA A 127 1.11 9.37 3.78
N SER A 128 0.55 9.73 2.62
CA SER A 128 0.85 10.97 1.93
C SER A 128 0.39 12.20 2.71
N ASP A 129 -0.79 12.15 3.33
CA ASP A 129 -1.30 13.25 4.15
C ASP A 129 -0.41 13.43 5.40
N MET A 130 -0.03 12.33 6.06
CA MET A 130 0.91 12.38 7.19
C MET A 130 2.27 12.97 6.80
N ALA A 131 2.74 12.66 5.59
CA ALA A 131 3.96 13.24 5.06
C ALA A 131 3.82 14.74 4.78
N ALA A 132 2.69 15.17 4.23
CA ALA A 132 2.38 16.58 4.03
C ALA A 132 2.30 17.34 5.37
N VAL A 133 1.59 16.81 6.36
CA VAL A 133 1.52 17.37 7.73
C VAL A 133 2.91 17.51 8.34
N THR A 134 3.74 16.46 8.26
CA THR A 134 5.08 16.49 8.86
C THR A 134 5.98 17.52 8.17
N ARG A 135 5.90 17.62 6.84
CA ARG A 135 6.65 18.63 6.06
C ARG A 135 6.18 20.05 6.38
N ASP A 136 4.87 20.26 6.50
CA ASP A 136 4.32 21.57 6.84
C ASP A 136 4.69 21.99 8.27
N ALA A 137 4.65 21.05 9.23
CA ALA A 137 5.08 21.27 10.59
C ALA A 137 6.57 21.60 10.70
N ALA A 138 7.42 20.98 9.88
CA ALA A 138 8.85 21.28 9.80
C ALA A 138 9.13 22.71 9.31
N MET A 139 8.24 23.28 8.51
CA MET A 139 8.30 24.70 8.12
C MET A 139 7.81 25.66 9.21
N GLY A 140 7.16 25.15 10.27
CA GLY A 140 6.64 25.93 11.39
C GLY A 140 7.69 26.86 12.02
N PRO A 141 8.84 26.35 12.50
CA PRO A 141 9.90 27.18 13.06
C PRO A 141 10.40 28.27 12.11
N VAL A 142 10.49 27.98 10.80
CA VAL A 142 10.93 28.93 9.78
C VAL A 142 9.92 30.06 9.62
N ARG A 143 8.62 29.76 9.65
CA ARG A 143 7.54 30.76 9.53
C ARG A 143 7.46 31.72 10.73
N GLU A 144 7.94 31.30 11.89
CA GLU A 144 7.98 32.13 13.11
C GLU A 144 9.15 33.12 13.12
N ILE A 145 10.17 32.93 12.26
CA ILE A 145 11.35 33.79 12.21
C ILE A 145 11.08 34.97 11.27
N PRO A 146 11.33 36.22 11.71
CA PRO A 146 11.24 37.38 10.83
C PRO A 146 12.14 37.25 9.59
N PRO A 147 11.69 37.62 8.38
CA PRO A 147 12.47 37.44 7.14
C PRO A 147 13.89 38.03 7.20
N GLU A 148 14.05 39.19 7.85
CA GLU A 148 15.33 39.87 8.09
C GLU A 148 16.35 38.98 8.81
N ARG A 149 15.86 38.21 9.80
CA ARG A 149 16.70 37.32 10.62
C ARG A 149 16.93 35.98 9.95
N LEU A 150 16.01 35.53 9.09
CA LEU A 150 16.12 34.24 8.43
C LEU A 150 17.33 34.17 7.47
N ARG A 151 17.69 35.29 6.82
CA ARG A 151 18.83 35.37 5.90
C ARG A 151 20.19 35.18 6.58
N THR A 152 20.28 35.49 7.88
CA THR A 152 21.53 35.50 8.64
C THR A 152 21.60 34.38 9.68
N LEU A 153 20.50 33.68 9.92
CA LEU A 153 20.43 32.59 10.90
C LEU A 153 21.01 31.30 10.30
N PRO A 154 22.05 30.71 10.89
CA PRO A 154 22.54 29.41 10.46
C PRO A 154 21.52 28.32 10.80
N ALA A 155 21.44 27.29 9.94
CA ALA A 155 20.41 26.25 10.04
C ALA A 155 20.43 25.47 11.36
N ASP A 156 21.60 25.36 12.00
CA ASP A 156 21.77 24.70 13.29
C ASP A 156 21.11 25.44 14.46
N ARG A 157 20.83 26.75 14.31
CA ARG A 157 20.17 27.59 15.30
C ARG A 157 18.66 27.72 15.10
N LEU A 158 18.09 27.00 14.15
CA LEU A 158 16.63 26.95 13.99
C LEU A 158 15.97 26.39 15.25
N PRO A 159 14.88 27.01 15.74
CA PRO A 159 14.10 26.47 16.85
C PRO A 159 13.59 25.06 16.53
N PRO A 160 13.47 24.18 17.52
CA PRO A 160 12.95 22.84 17.30
C PRO A 160 11.46 22.89 16.95
N ILE A 161 11.02 21.89 16.17
CA ILE A 161 9.59 21.67 15.88
C ILE A 161 8.85 21.35 17.18
N ARG A 162 7.67 21.95 17.35
CA ARG A 162 6.80 21.84 18.53
C ARG A 162 5.44 21.25 18.16
N LEU A 163 4.68 20.80 19.15
CA LEU A 163 3.31 20.32 18.94
C LEU A 163 2.43 21.37 18.24
N ALA A 164 2.60 22.65 18.58
CA ALA A 164 1.83 23.74 17.95
C ALA A 164 1.99 23.77 16.42
N HIS A 165 3.19 23.49 15.90
CA HIS A 165 3.45 23.43 14.46
C HIS A 165 2.69 22.29 13.79
N PHE A 166 2.64 21.12 14.45
CA PHE A 166 1.82 19.99 13.97
C PHE A 166 0.33 20.29 14.00
N LEU A 167 -0.18 20.88 15.09
CA LEU A 167 -1.60 21.23 15.18
C LEU A 167 -2.00 22.27 14.13
N GLN A 168 -1.11 23.22 13.81
CA GLN A 168 -1.35 24.15 12.71
C GLN A 168 -1.29 23.48 11.34
N ALA A 169 -0.30 22.60 11.11
CA ALA A 169 -0.19 21.83 9.88
C ALA A 169 -1.44 20.96 9.63
N ILE A 170 -1.97 20.31 10.67
CA ILE A 170 -3.19 19.50 10.57
C ILE A 170 -4.40 20.33 10.13
N ARG A 171 -4.49 21.61 10.53
CA ARG A 171 -5.56 22.51 10.08
C ARG A 171 -5.43 22.90 8.61
N ASN A 172 -4.22 22.88 8.07
CA ASN A 172 -3.93 23.28 6.68
C ASN A 172 -3.98 22.09 5.71
N VAL A 173 -3.72 20.88 6.19
CA VAL A 173 -3.67 19.67 5.37
C VAL A 173 -4.97 18.89 5.53
N GLU A 174 -5.79 18.89 4.49
CA GLU A 174 -7.01 18.10 4.42
C GLU A 174 -6.72 16.61 4.20
N LYS A 175 -7.68 15.76 4.58
CA LYS A 175 -7.63 14.32 4.31
C LYS A 175 -7.86 14.08 2.82
N SER A 176 -6.95 13.38 2.16
CA SER A 176 -7.10 13.09 0.73
C SER A 176 -8.13 12.00 0.43
N VAL A 177 -8.46 11.16 1.43
CA VAL A 177 -9.33 10.00 1.24
C VAL A 177 -10.68 10.20 1.94
N SER A 178 -11.76 10.18 1.15
CA SER A 178 -13.13 10.33 1.66
C SER A 178 -13.63 9.06 2.35
N LYS A 179 -14.61 9.21 3.25
CA LYS A 179 -15.26 8.07 3.92
C LYS A 179 -16.02 7.18 2.92
N GLU A 180 -16.63 7.76 1.88
CA GLU A 180 -17.33 6.98 0.85
C GLU A 180 -16.35 6.09 0.08
N SER A 181 -15.18 6.65 -0.29
CA SER A 181 -14.13 5.90 -1.00
C SER A 181 -13.65 4.71 -0.17
N LEU A 182 -13.41 4.91 1.13
CA LEU A 182 -13.02 3.83 2.04
C LEU A 182 -14.07 2.73 2.15
N GLN A 183 -15.35 3.10 2.23
CA GLN A 183 -16.44 2.11 2.25
C GLN A 183 -16.51 1.33 0.94
N ARG A 184 -16.34 2.01 -0.20
CA ARG A 184 -16.28 1.36 -1.51
C ARG A 184 -15.14 0.34 -1.58
N TYR A 185 -13.96 0.71 -1.11
CA TYR A 185 -12.79 -0.18 -1.11
C TYR A 185 -12.96 -1.38 -0.19
N LYS A 186 -13.49 -1.19 1.02
CA LYS A 186 -13.81 -2.28 1.94
C LYS A 186 -14.82 -3.25 1.34
N LYS A 187 -15.92 -2.75 0.78
CA LYS A 187 -16.93 -3.59 0.11
C LYS A 187 -16.33 -4.40 -1.05
N TRP A 188 -15.44 -3.78 -1.84
CA TRP A 188 -14.76 -4.49 -2.92
C TRP A 188 -13.82 -5.58 -2.36
N ALA A 189 -13.06 -5.26 -1.32
CA ALA A 189 -12.15 -6.18 -0.65
C ALA A 189 -12.89 -7.37 -0.03
N ASP A 190 -14.00 -7.15 0.67
CA ASP A 190 -14.81 -8.23 1.27
C ASP A 190 -15.29 -9.25 0.23
N LYS A 191 -15.47 -8.82 -1.03
CA LYS A 191 -15.88 -9.69 -2.13
C LYS A 191 -14.69 -10.36 -2.85
N ASN A 192 -13.52 -9.71 -2.87
CA ASN A 192 -12.44 -10.05 -3.81
C ASN A 192 -11.08 -10.36 -3.16
N ASP A 193 -10.90 -10.02 -1.88
CA ASP A 193 -9.70 -10.29 -1.10
C ASP A 193 -9.79 -11.66 -0.43
N ALA A 194 -9.56 -12.70 -1.23
CA ALA A 194 -9.57 -14.08 -0.75
C ALA A 194 -8.41 -14.41 0.21
N VAL A 195 -7.33 -13.60 0.21
CA VAL A 195 -6.10 -13.91 0.98
C VAL A 195 -6.10 -13.19 2.33
N GLY A 196 -6.56 -11.93 2.38
CA GLY A 196 -6.73 -11.17 3.61
C GLY A 196 -7.69 -11.86 4.58
N GLN A 197 -8.80 -12.40 4.07
CA GLN A 197 -9.75 -13.20 4.87
C GLN A 197 -9.11 -14.47 5.44
N GLU A 198 -8.23 -15.13 4.67
CA GLU A 198 -7.56 -16.36 5.10
C GLU A 198 -6.46 -16.09 6.15
N GLU A 199 -5.72 -15.00 6.02
CA GLU A 199 -4.70 -14.58 6.99
C GLU A 199 -5.31 -14.03 8.28
N GLU A 200 -6.41 -13.28 8.19
CA GLU A 200 -7.13 -12.74 9.34
C GLU A 200 -7.88 -13.83 10.12
N ALA A 201 -8.46 -14.83 9.42
CA ALA A 201 -9.01 -16.03 10.04
C ALA A 201 -7.92 -16.85 10.78
N LYS A 202 -6.73 -16.99 10.20
CA LYS A 202 -5.58 -17.67 10.85
C LYS A 202 -5.08 -16.91 12.08
N ARG A 203 -4.98 -15.57 12.00
CA ARG A 203 -4.62 -14.71 13.15
C ARG A 203 -5.68 -14.77 14.25
N SER A 204 -6.96 -14.80 13.90
CA SER A 204 -8.07 -14.91 14.86
C SER A 204 -8.16 -16.30 15.51
N GLN A 205 -7.86 -17.37 14.76
CA GLN A 205 -7.69 -18.71 15.32
C GLN A 205 -6.47 -18.82 16.25
N GLN A 206 -5.34 -18.18 15.93
CA GLN A 206 -4.19 -18.12 16.84
C GLN A 206 -4.45 -17.31 18.12
N ARG A 207 -5.26 -16.23 18.03
CA ARG A 207 -5.65 -15.43 19.21
C ARG A 207 -6.64 -16.16 20.11
N SER A 208 -7.47 -17.04 19.56
CA SER A 208 -8.42 -17.88 20.33
C SER A 208 -7.78 -19.17 20.86
N SER A 209 -6.84 -19.78 20.13
CA SER A 209 -6.09 -20.95 20.61
C SER A 209 -5.01 -20.62 21.63
N GLY A 210 -4.54 -19.37 21.69
CA GLY A 210 -3.67 -18.87 22.77
C GLY A 210 -4.33 -18.81 24.15
N VAL A 211 -5.64 -19.04 24.24
CA VAL A 211 -6.40 -19.03 25.51
C VAL A 211 -6.69 -20.46 26.02
N LEU A 212 -6.57 -21.50 25.19
CA LEU A 212 -6.81 -22.89 25.57
C LEU A 212 -5.87 -23.84 24.82
N GLY A 213 -4.87 -24.39 25.51
CA GLY A 213 -4.18 -25.59 25.03
C GLY A 213 -2.70 -25.71 25.36
N GLY A 214 -2.37 -25.91 26.64
CA GLY A 214 -1.34 -26.89 26.95
C GLY A 214 -1.89 -28.29 26.62
N LEU A 215 -1.04 -29.13 26.02
CA LEU A 215 -1.26 -30.54 25.62
C LEU A 215 -1.92 -30.75 24.25
N GLY A 216 -1.15 -31.34 23.33
CA GLY A 216 -1.69 -31.87 22.07
C GLY A 216 -0.73 -31.99 20.87
N ASN A 217 0.56 -32.22 21.09
CA ASN A 217 1.48 -32.60 20.01
C ASN A 217 1.29 -34.08 19.67
N LEU A 218 0.76 -34.39 18.48
CA LEU A 218 1.02 -35.56 17.62
C LEU A 218 -0.21 -35.76 16.72
N TRP A 219 -0.29 -35.04 15.58
CA TRP A 219 -1.07 -35.40 14.37
C TRP A 219 -1.09 -34.18 13.42
N SER A 220 0.02 -33.91 12.70
CA SER A 220 0.03 -32.78 11.75
C SER A 220 0.96 -32.92 10.53
N SER A 221 2.00 -33.76 10.54
CA SER A 221 3.01 -33.75 9.46
C SER A 221 2.49 -34.14 8.07
N SER A 222 1.58 -35.11 7.95
CA SER A 222 1.15 -35.59 6.62
C SER A 222 0.11 -34.69 5.94
N ARG A 223 -0.75 -34.01 6.74
CA ARG A 223 -1.68 -32.98 6.24
C ARG A 223 -0.98 -31.63 6.00
N GLN A 224 0.02 -31.28 6.80
CA GLN A 224 0.85 -30.10 6.54
C GLN A 224 1.62 -30.22 5.22
N GLN A 225 2.18 -31.39 4.90
CA GLN A 225 2.87 -31.57 3.61
C GLN A 225 1.93 -31.52 2.39
N GLN A 226 0.69 -31.99 2.50
CA GLN A 226 -0.31 -31.87 1.42
C GLN A 226 -0.87 -30.45 1.29
N GLN A 227 -1.11 -29.74 2.41
CA GLN A 227 -1.53 -28.33 2.38
C GLN A 227 -0.42 -27.41 1.87
N GLN A 228 0.85 -27.69 2.16
CA GLN A 228 1.98 -26.91 1.67
C GLN A 228 2.22 -27.13 0.17
N LYS A 229 1.90 -28.33 -0.35
CA LYS A 229 1.86 -28.61 -1.80
C LYS A 229 0.69 -27.90 -2.51
N GLN A 230 -0.46 -27.71 -1.87
CA GLN A 230 -1.57 -26.92 -2.44
C GLN A 230 -1.32 -25.39 -2.33
N GLN A 231 -0.73 -24.90 -1.23
CA GLN A 231 -0.38 -23.48 -1.04
C GLN A 231 0.73 -22.99 -2.00
N ASN A 232 1.54 -23.90 -2.56
CA ASN A 232 2.57 -23.56 -3.54
C ASN A 232 2.05 -23.48 -4.99
N ARG A 233 0.80 -23.85 -5.26
CA ARG A 233 0.24 -23.85 -6.63
C ARG A 233 -0.36 -22.52 -7.08
N SER A 234 -0.59 -21.55 -6.19
CA SER A 234 -1.31 -20.31 -6.53
C SER A 234 -0.70 -19.05 -5.91
N ARG A 235 0.63 -18.92 -5.95
CA ARG A 235 1.33 -17.68 -5.57
C ARG A 235 1.95 -17.12 -6.83
N ARG A 236 1.44 -16.04 -7.44
CA ARG A 236 2.27 -15.17 -8.30
C ARG A 236 1.65 -13.91 -8.90
N THR A 237 0.56 -13.42 -8.33
CA THR A 237 0.11 -12.07 -8.69
C THR A 237 -0.50 -11.38 -7.50
N VAL A 238 -0.16 -10.12 -7.28
CA VAL A 238 -0.65 -9.29 -6.18
C VAL A 238 -1.20 -8.01 -6.78
N VAL A 239 -2.46 -7.70 -6.51
CA VAL A 239 -2.99 -6.33 -6.62
C VAL A 239 -2.78 -5.66 -5.28
N GLN A 240 -2.01 -4.57 -5.25
CA GLN A 240 -1.86 -3.72 -4.08
C GLN A 240 -2.59 -2.40 -4.32
N GLN A 241 -3.62 -2.12 -3.53
CA GLN A 241 -4.25 -0.81 -3.54
C GLN A 241 -3.32 0.22 -2.86
N ARG A 242 -3.26 1.47 -3.35
CA ARG A 242 -2.47 2.53 -2.70
C ARG A 242 -3.25 3.25 -1.61
#